data_AF-D7U9L2-F1
#
_entry.id   AF-D7U9L2-F1
#
_cell.length_a   1.000
_cell.length_b   1.000
_cell.length_c   1.000
_cell.angle_alpha   90.00
_cell.angle_beta   90.00
_cell.angle_gamma   90.00
#
_symmetry.space_group_name_H-M   'P 1'
#
loop_
_entity.id
_entity.type
_entity.pdbx_description
1 polymer ?
#
loop_
_entity_poly.entity_id
_entity_poly.type
_entity_poly.pdbx_seq_one_letter_code
_entity_poly.pdbx_strand_id
1 'polypeptide(L)'
;MSLQFSFAFIFVNHGLHLGRTVEKLPGNKTLNLYLCCFSFQVVESIINCLNISSDPATFIQGAFPEILEKTKEDFFSNTIIILRECADIIHERIKDIPCITYPQKPEGSMFVMLNLSLLEDIDDDDVEFYMKLSKEESVIVLTGVAVGMKNWPRVTFAIDPPSLEDGLGRIKAFYQRHMLRRNKDFISDQFNAC
;
A
#
# COMPACT_ATOMS: atom_id res chain seq x y z
N MET A 1 4.40 6.47 20.51
CA MET A 1 3.15 6.44 19.71
C MET A 1 3.54 5.99 18.32
N SER A 2 3.27 4.72 18.04
CA SER A 2 4.05 3.85 17.17
C SER A 2 3.77 4.10 15.70
N LEU A 3 4.77 4.55 14.94
CA LEU A 3 4.72 4.51 13.49
C LEU A 3 5.05 3.10 13.00
N GLN A 4 4.01 2.37 12.58
CA GLN A 4 4.17 1.21 11.70
C GLN A 4 4.53 1.72 10.31
N PHE A 5 5.82 1.85 10.04
CA PHE A 5 6.32 1.48 8.71
C PHE A 5 5.92 0.02 8.49
N SER A 6 5.42 -0.35 7.31
CA SER A 6 5.27 -1.77 6.92
C SER A 6 6.65 -2.41 6.71
N PHE A 7 7.46 -2.43 7.76
CA PHE A 7 8.30 -3.55 8.10
C PHE A 7 7.51 -4.34 9.12
N ALA A 8 7.44 -5.66 9.00
CA ALA A 8 6.87 -6.50 10.04
C ALA A 8 7.79 -6.44 11.30
N PHE A 9 7.68 -5.37 12.08
CA PHE A 9 8.26 -5.26 13.41
C PHE A 9 7.19 -5.69 14.42
N ILE A 10 7.28 -6.93 14.87
CA ILE A 10 6.66 -7.38 16.11
C ILE A 10 7.57 -6.89 17.23
N PHE A 11 7.24 -5.77 17.88
CA PHE A 11 7.95 -5.33 19.08
C PHE A 11 7.36 -6.01 20.33
N VAL A 12 8.27 -6.64 21.07
CA VAL A 12 8.07 -7.47 22.27
C VAL A 12 8.24 -6.63 23.55
N ASN A 13 7.56 -7.01 24.63
CA ASN A 13 7.98 -6.65 25.99
C ASN A 13 8.60 -7.89 26.67
N HIS A 14 9.90 -7.80 27.00
CA HIS A 14 10.74 -8.69 27.83
C HIS A 14 10.82 -10.20 27.50
N GLY A 15 11.95 -10.65 26.92
CA GLY A 15 12.38 -12.06 26.89
C GLY A 15 13.37 -12.36 25.75
N LEU A 16 14.35 -13.24 26.00
CA LEU A 16 15.53 -13.59 25.19
C LEU A 16 15.48 -13.29 23.66
N HIS A 17 16.51 -12.61 23.15
CA HIS A 17 16.70 -12.32 21.73
C HIS A 17 17.52 -13.41 21.02
N LEU A 18 16.88 -14.19 20.14
CA LEU A 18 17.56 -14.87 19.03
C LEU A 18 16.97 -14.31 17.73
N GLY A 19 17.68 -13.39 17.08
CA GLY A 19 17.27 -12.81 15.81
C GLY A 19 18.06 -13.43 14.66
N ARG A 20 17.39 -14.00 13.66
CA ARG A 20 17.99 -14.25 12.34
C ARG A 20 17.12 -13.67 11.24
N THR A 21 17.79 -13.19 10.20
CA THR A 21 17.20 -12.51 9.05
C THR A 21 16.56 -13.51 8.08
N VAL A 22 15.37 -13.19 7.56
CA VAL A 22 14.68 -13.91 6.48
C VAL A 22 14.56 -12.98 5.27
N GLU A 23 14.96 -13.47 4.09
CA GLU A 23 14.89 -12.72 2.82
C GLU A 23 13.68 -13.15 1.97
N LYS A 24 13.04 -12.20 1.29
CA LYS A 24 12.09 -12.45 0.18
C LYS A 24 12.30 -11.36 -0.89
N LEU A 25 12.93 -11.72 -2.01
CA LEU A 25 13.26 -10.86 -3.16
C LEU A 25 12.04 -10.51 -4.06
N PRO A 26 12.11 -9.51 -4.98
CA PRO A 26 13.27 -8.67 -5.32
C PRO A 26 13.15 -7.20 -4.88
N GLY A 27 14.32 -6.55 -4.77
CA GLY A 27 14.60 -5.32 -4.01
C GLY A 27 15.36 -5.67 -2.71
N ASN A 28 16.32 -4.85 -2.26
CA ASN A 28 17.14 -5.04 -1.05
C ASN A 28 16.25 -5.27 0.21
N LYS A 29 15.81 -6.51 0.43
CA LYS A 29 14.77 -6.85 1.41
C LYS A 29 15.32 -7.84 2.44
N THR A 30 15.86 -7.28 3.50
CA THR A 30 16.25 -8.00 4.71
C THR A 30 15.19 -7.74 5.78
N LEU A 31 14.55 -8.81 6.28
CA LEU A 31 13.63 -8.75 7.41
C LEU A 31 14.24 -9.54 8.57
N ASN A 32 14.28 -8.98 9.77
CA ASN A 32 14.63 -9.76 10.97
C ASN A 32 13.38 -10.29 11.65
N LEU A 33 13.37 -11.59 11.94
CA LEU A 33 12.35 -12.21 12.79
C LEU A 33 12.88 -12.33 14.21
N TYR A 34 12.19 -11.68 15.15
CA TYR A 34 12.47 -11.80 16.58
C TYR A 34 11.45 -12.75 17.21
N LEU A 35 11.91 -13.89 17.72
CA LEU A 35 11.07 -14.89 18.39
C LEU A 35 11.17 -14.68 19.91
N CYS A 36 10.02 -14.60 20.58
CA CYS A 36 9.91 -14.56 22.03
C CYS A 36 8.86 -15.55 22.50
N CYS A 37 9.15 -16.34 23.54
CA CYS A 37 8.21 -17.27 24.18
C CYS A 37 7.59 -18.34 23.24
N PHE A 38 8.33 -18.82 22.24
CA PHE A 38 7.89 -19.94 21.39
C PHE A 38 8.31 -21.29 21.96
N SER A 39 7.52 -22.34 21.65
CA SER A 39 7.89 -23.70 22.01
C SER A 39 9.16 -24.13 21.27
N PHE A 40 9.95 -24.99 21.91
CA PHE A 40 11.20 -25.51 21.32
C PHE A 40 10.97 -26.12 19.93
N GLN A 41 9.87 -26.85 19.75
CA GLN A 41 9.50 -27.49 18.49
C GLN A 41 9.27 -26.47 17.35
N VAL A 42 8.67 -25.32 17.65
CA VAL A 42 8.47 -24.25 16.64
C VAL A 42 9.81 -23.64 16.25
N VAL A 43 10.69 -23.39 17.22
CA VAL A 43 12.04 -22.85 16.96
C VAL A 43 12.86 -23.82 16.10
N GLU A 44 12.84 -25.10 16.43
CA GLU A 44 13.53 -26.14 15.66
C GLU A 44 13.00 -26.24 14.23
N SER A 45 11.67 -26.20 14.07
CA SER A 45 11.06 -26.18 12.73
C SER A 45 11.47 -24.97 11.91
N ILE A 46 11.56 -23.78 12.51
CA ILE A 46 12.02 -22.56 11.83
C ILE A 46 13.48 -22.70 11.39
N ILE A 47 14.35 -23.21 12.26
CA ILE A 47 15.77 -23.45 11.94
C ILE A 47 15.90 -24.44 10.77
N ASN A 48 15.11 -25.51 10.77
CA ASN A 48 15.11 -26.48 9.69
C ASN A 48 14.65 -25.86 8.36
N CYS A 49 13.66 -24.95 8.38
CA CYS A 49 13.26 -24.20 7.19
C CYS A 49 14.37 -23.25 6.70
N LEU A 50 15.12 -22.62 7.61
CA LEU A 50 16.23 -21.72 7.24
C LEU A 50 17.36 -22.49 6.55
N ASN A 51 17.69 -23.70 7.02
CA ASN A 51 18.76 -24.53 6.45
C ASN A 51 18.51 -24.96 4.99
N ILE A 52 17.26 -24.91 4.51
CA ILE A 52 16.89 -25.24 3.12
C ILE A 52 16.54 -24.00 2.30
N SER A 53 16.54 -22.81 2.91
CA SER A 53 16.26 -21.54 2.25
C SER A 53 17.56 -20.83 1.88
N SER A 54 17.52 -19.91 0.91
CA SER A 54 18.67 -19.08 0.61
C SER A 54 18.92 -18.07 1.73
N ASP A 55 20.18 -17.94 2.13
CA ASP A 55 20.61 -16.91 3.08
C ASP A 55 20.46 -15.50 2.48
N PRO A 56 20.25 -14.47 3.33
CA PRO A 56 20.22 -13.08 2.90
C PRO A 56 21.50 -12.68 2.16
N ALA A 57 21.41 -11.78 1.19
CA ALA A 57 22.58 -11.24 0.53
C ALA A 57 23.62 -10.65 1.51
N THR A 58 24.89 -11.09 1.41
CA THR A 58 25.96 -10.78 2.38
C THR A 58 26.24 -9.28 2.52
N PHE A 59 26.14 -8.51 1.44
CA PHE A 59 26.34 -7.06 1.49
C PHE A 59 25.23 -6.35 2.27
N ILE A 60 24.00 -6.86 2.25
CA ILE A 60 22.93 -6.32 3.09
C ILE A 60 23.16 -6.70 4.54
N GLN A 61 23.56 -7.95 4.82
CA GLN A 61 23.91 -8.38 6.19
C GLN A 61 25.01 -7.50 6.80
N GLY A 62 26.00 -7.09 5.99
CA GLY A 62 27.07 -6.17 6.42
C GLY A 62 26.60 -4.73 6.62
N ALA A 63 25.72 -4.22 5.76
CA ALA A 63 25.22 -2.84 5.83
C ALA A 63 24.15 -2.65 6.92
N PHE A 64 23.37 -3.68 7.23
CA PHE A 64 22.18 -3.58 8.07
C PHE A 64 22.44 -3.08 9.50
N PRO A 65 23.47 -3.55 10.24
CA PRO A 65 23.78 -3.02 11.57
C PRO A 65 24.10 -1.53 11.54
N GLU A 66 24.87 -1.10 10.54
CA GLU A 66 25.24 0.31 10.37
C GLU A 66 24.02 1.18 10.04
N ILE A 67 23.11 0.69 9.19
CA ILE A 67 21.84 1.39 8.90
C ILE A 67 21.03 1.55 10.19
N LEU A 68 20.91 0.52 11.02
CA LEU A 68 20.15 0.62 12.27
C LEU A 68 20.79 1.56 13.29
N GLU A 69 22.13 1.54 13.41
CA GLU A 69 22.85 2.33 14.41
C GLU A 69 23.02 3.80 13.99
N LYS A 70 23.31 4.06 12.71
CA LYS A 70 23.71 5.38 12.22
C LYS A 70 22.60 6.18 11.55
N THR A 71 21.44 5.58 11.25
CA THR A 71 20.30 6.34 10.75
C THR A 71 19.82 7.29 11.83
N LYS A 72 19.89 8.59 11.56
CA LYS A 72 19.56 9.62 12.54
C LYS A 72 18.05 9.79 12.70
N GLU A 73 17.63 10.27 13.87
CA GLU A 73 16.21 10.47 14.20
C GLU A 73 15.49 11.44 13.25
N ASP A 74 16.21 12.43 12.73
CA ASP A 74 15.75 13.40 11.73
C ASP A 74 15.30 12.72 10.42
N PHE A 75 15.92 11.61 10.01
CA PHE A 75 15.46 10.84 8.86
C PHE A 75 14.05 10.28 9.09
N PHE A 76 13.82 9.65 10.25
CA PHE A 76 12.51 9.09 10.60
C PHE A 76 11.49 10.22 10.75
N SER A 77 11.81 11.26 11.51
CA SER A 77 10.95 12.41 11.75
C SER A 77 10.53 13.10 10.45
N ASN A 78 11.46 13.34 9.53
CA ASN A 78 11.15 13.94 8.23
C ASN A 78 10.26 13.03 7.38
N THR A 79 10.53 11.72 7.37
CA THR A 79 9.70 10.74 6.64
C THR A 79 8.28 10.73 7.19
N ILE A 80 8.12 10.77 8.52
CA ILE A 80 6.82 10.84 9.20
C ILE A 80 6.06 12.11 8.80
N ILE A 81 6.74 13.26 8.77
CA ILE A 81 6.15 14.55 8.38
C ILE A 81 5.62 14.48 6.95
N ILE A 82 6.43 13.99 6.01
CA ILE A 82 6.03 13.86 4.60
C ILE A 82 4.86 12.89 4.45
N LEU A 83 4.91 11.72 5.10
CA LEU A 83 3.81 10.74 5.02
C LEU A 83 2.51 11.29 5.61
N ARG A 84 2.58 12.10 6.66
CA ARG A 84 1.39 12.78 7.23
C ARG A 84 0.81 13.80 6.27
N GLU A 85 1.66 14.62 5.66
CA GLU A 85 1.26 15.59 4.63
C GLU A 85 0.57 14.88 3.45
N CYS A 86 1.17 13.82 2.92
CA CYS A 86 0.59 13.02 1.84
C CYS A 86 -0.75 12.37 2.25
N ALA A 87 -0.86 11.89 3.49
CA ALA A 87 -2.10 11.35 4.02
C ALA A 87 -3.21 12.41 4.13
N ASP A 88 -2.86 13.65 4.49
CA ASP A 88 -3.78 14.78 4.52
C ASP A 88 -4.25 15.16 3.11
N ILE A 89 -3.33 15.25 2.14
CA ILE A 89 -3.65 15.52 0.73
C ILE A 89 -4.64 14.50 0.19
N ILE A 90 -4.39 13.20 0.39
CA ILE A 90 -5.30 12.14 -0.03
C ILE A 90 -6.68 12.31 0.60
N HIS A 91 -6.72 12.53 1.91
CA HIS A 91 -7.97 12.66 2.65
C HIS A 91 -8.80 13.86 2.18
N GLU A 92 -8.16 14.96 1.78
CA GLU A 92 -8.84 16.13 1.23
C GLU A 92 -9.28 15.91 -0.21
N ARG A 93 -8.39 15.46 -1.10
CA ARG A 93 -8.67 15.38 -2.55
C ARG A 93 -9.62 14.25 -2.93
N ILE A 94 -9.64 13.14 -2.18
CA ILE A 94 -10.55 12.02 -2.49
C ILE A 94 -12.01 12.37 -2.26
N LYS A 95 -12.31 13.29 -1.32
CA LYS A 95 -13.69 13.75 -1.07
C LYS A 95 -14.34 14.37 -2.31
N ASP A 96 -13.53 14.89 -3.22
CA ASP A 96 -13.99 15.48 -4.48
C ASP A 96 -14.31 14.44 -5.58
N ILE A 97 -14.10 13.15 -5.33
CA ILE A 97 -14.29 12.07 -6.30
C ILE A 97 -15.51 11.25 -5.86
N PRO A 98 -16.71 11.50 -6.43
CA PRO A 98 -17.99 10.98 -5.91
C PRO A 98 -18.09 9.46 -5.74
N CYS A 99 -17.34 8.69 -6.52
CA CYS A 99 -17.36 7.23 -6.46
C CYS A 99 -16.40 6.60 -5.45
N ILE A 100 -15.47 7.39 -4.91
CA ILE A 100 -14.42 6.88 -4.04
C ILE A 100 -14.80 7.23 -2.61
N THR A 101 -15.23 6.22 -1.86
CA THR A 101 -15.45 6.40 -0.43
C THR A 101 -14.18 6.13 0.35
N TYR A 102 -13.93 7.04 1.28
CA TYR A 102 -12.78 7.03 2.15
C TYR A 102 -13.22 6.73 3.59
N PRO A 103 -13.03 5.51 4.11
CA PRO A 103 -13.59 5.16 5.42
C PRO A 103 -12.86 5.82 6.60
N GLN A 104 -11.52 5.97 6.55
CA GLN A 104 -10.74 6.49 7.68
C GLN A 104 -9.34 6.96 7.27
N LYS A 105 -8.84 8.09 7.82
CA LYS A 105 -7.47 8.63 7.60
C LYS A 105 -6.42 7.56 7.98
N PRO A 106 -5.34 7.34 7.20
CA PRO A 106 -4.39 6.32 7.58
C PRO A 106 -3.57 6.82 8.77
N GLU A 107 -3.55 6.06 9.86
CA GLU A 107 -2.79 6.39 11.08
C GLU A 107 -1.35 5.84 11.02
N GLY A 108 -1.05 5.03 10.01
CA GLY A 108 0.26 4.45 9.75
C GLY A 108 0.34 3.88 8.33
N SER A 109 1.46 3.21 8.01
CA SER A 109 1.77 2.73 6.67
C SER A 109 1.94 3.85 5.63
N MET A 110 1.98 3.47 4.36
CA MET A 110 2.23 4.32 3.20
C MET A 110 1.21 4.11 2.07
N PHE A 111 0.07 3.51 2.39
CA PHE A 111 -1.01 3.28 1.44
C PHE A 111 -2.38 3.44 2.10
N VAL A 112 -3.38 3.71 1.28
CA VAL A 112 -4.80 3.71 1.66
C VAL A 112 -5.57 2.70 0.85
N MET A 113 -6.55 2.06 1.48
CA MET A 113 -7.57 1.26 0.80
C MET A 113 -8.77 2.16 0.55
N LEU A 114 -9.17 2.29 -0.71
CA LEU A 114 -10.29 3.11 -1.12
C LEU A 114 -11.45 2.22 -1.50
N ASN A 115 -12.69 2.67 -1.29
CA ASN A 115 -13.87 1.89 -1.63
C ASN A 115 -14.52 2.41 -2.92
N LEU A 116 -14.64 1.54 -3.92
CA LEU A 116 -15.29 1.80 -5.21
C LEU A 116 -16.71 1.24 -5.32
N SER A 117 -17.33 0.74 -4.24
CA SER A 117 -18.68 0.12 -4.27
C SER A 117 -19.79 0.99 -4.87
N LEU A 118 -19.59 2.31 -4.98
CA LEU A 118 -20.56 3.23 -5.59
C LEU A 118 -20.48 3.26 -7.13
N LEU A 119 -19.53 2.55 -7.74
CA LEU A 119 -19.48 2.35 -9.19
C LEU A 119 -20.38 1.17 -9.54
N GLU A 120 -21.66 1.45 -9.79
CA GLU A 120 -22.66 0.43 -10.13
C GLU A 120 -22.42 -0.27 -11.49
N ASP A 121 -21.47 0.23 -12.31
CA ASP A 121 -21.30 -0.15 -13.72
C ASP A 121 -19.88 -0.62 -14.12
N ILE A 122 -19.03 -0.99 -13.16
CA ILE A 122 -17.74 -1.65 -13.47
C ILE A 122 -17.92 -3.17 -13.38
N ASP A 123 -17.45 -3.89 -14.41
CA ASP A 123 -17.45 -5.36 -14.43
C ASP A 123 -16.82 -5.92 -13.14
N ASP A 124 -17.30 -7.08 -12.70
CA ASP A 124 -17.01 -7.68 -11.38
C ASP A 124 -15.52 -7.68 -10.97
N ASP A 125 -14.56 -7.70 -11.90
CA ASP A 125 -13.14 -7.78 -11.55
C ASP A 125 -12.41 -6.42 -11.53
N ASP A 126 -13.07 -5.32 -11.88
CA ASP A 126 -12.52 -3.94 -11.96
C ASP A 126 -11.26 -3.78 -12.84
N VAL A 127 -10.75 -4.84 -13.46
CA VAL A 127 -9.48 -4.88 -14.19
C VAL A 127 -9.50 -3.90 -15.36
N GLU A 128 -10.62 -3.82 -16.08
CA GLU A 128 -10.72 -2.94 -17.25
C GLU A 128 -10.61 -1.46 -16.86
N PHE A 129 -11.18 -1.06 -15.72
CA PHE A 129 -11.08 0.29 -15.18
C PHE A 129 -9.61 0.65 -14.88
N TYR A 130 -8.90 -0.20 -14.13
CA TYR A 130 -7.50 0.06 -13.79
C TYR A 130 -6.59 0.04 -15.03
N MET A 131 -6.89 -0.83 -16.00
CA MET A 131 -6.15 -0.87 -17.27
C MET A 131 -6.37 0.38 -18.10
N LYS A 132 -7.60 0.91 -18.17
CA LYS A 132 -7.91 2.18 -18.86
C LYS A 132 -7.26 3.36 -18.14
N LEU A 133 -7.35 3.43 -16.81
CA LEU A 133 -6.70 4.46 -16.00
C LEU A 133 -5.18 4.48 -16.25
N SER A 134 -4.54 3.31 -16.26
CA SER A 134 -3.11 3.19 -16.57
C SER A 134 -2.78 3.64 -17.98
N LYS A 135 -3.57 3.23 -18.99
CA LYS A 135 -3.31 3.57 -20.40
C LYS A 135 -3.55 5.04 -20.72
N GLU A 136 -4.59 5.65 -20.16
CA GLU A 136 -5.00 7.02 -20.50
C GLU A 136 -4.30 8.07 -19.65
N GLU A 137 -4.14 7.81 -18.35
CA GLU A 137 -3.61 8.79 -17.39
C GLU A 137 -2.19 8.48 -16.92
N SER A 138 -1.64 7.32 -17.30
CA SER A 138 -0.37 6.82 -16.75
C SER A 138 -0.39 6.70 -15.22
N VAL A 139 -1.55 6.39 -14.65
CA VAL A 139 -1.74 6.17 -13.21
C VAL A 139 -1.98 4.69 -12.94
N ILE A 140 -1.14 4.10 -12.10
CA ILE A 140 -1.22 2.68 -11.72
C ILE A 140 -1.73 2.59 -10.28
N VAL A 141 -2.82 1.86 -10.10
CA VAL A 141 -3.41 1.57 -8.79
C VAL A 141 -3.41 0.06 -8.60
N LEU A 142 -3.08 -0.41 -7.39
CA LEU A 142 -3.12 -1.84 -7.11
C LEU A 142 -4.58 -2.25 -6.87
N THR A 143 -5.05 -3.25 -7.61
CA THR A 143 -6.41 -3.78 -7.46
C THR A 143 -6.56 -4.46 -6.10
N GLY A 144 -7.72 -4.32 -5.47
CA GLY A 144 -8.01 -4.98 -4.20
C GLY A 144 -8.09 -6.50 -4.31
N VAL A 145 -8.45 -7.03 -5.49
CA VAL A 145 -8.47 -8.48 -5.76
C VAL A 145 -7.10 -9.12 -5.52
N ALA A 146 -6.00 -8.40 -5.80
CA ALA A 146 -4.64 -8.89 -5.52
C ALA A 146 -4.36 -9.11 -4.02
N VAL A 147 -5.17 -8.54 -3.14
CA VAL A 147 -5.10 -8.70 -1.67
C VAL A 147 -6.37 -9.31 -1.08
N GLY A 148 -7.23 -9.91 -1.92
CA GLY A 148 -8.45 -10.60 -1.48
C GLY A 148 -9.63 -9.68 -1.13
N MET A 149 -9.63 -8.43 -1.57
CA MET A 149 -10.68 -7.43 -1.29
C MET A 149 -11.27 -6.84 -2.58
N LYS A 150 -12.42 -7.34 -3.02
CA LYS A 150 -13.12 -6.87 -4.24
C LYS A 150 -13.57 -5.40 -4.10
N ASN A 151 -13.42 -4.56 -5.13
CA ASN A 151 -13.80 -3.12 -5.11
C ASN A 151 -12.99 -2.23 -4.14
N TRP A 152 -11.88 -2.74 -3.60
CA TRP A 152 -11.02 -2.00 -2.66
C TRP A 152 -9.62 -1.74 -3.20
N PRO A 153 -9.41 -0.81 -4.15
CA PRO A 153 -8.08 -0.48 -4.63
C PRO A 153 -7.16 0.06 -3.52
N ARG A 154 -5.88 -0.28 -3.65
CA ARG A 154 -4.80 0.22 -2.81
C ARG A 154 -4.02 1.31 -3.55
N VAL A 155 -4.04 2.52 -2.99
CA VAL A 155 -3.25 3.68 -3.47
C VAL A 155 -2.08 3.91 -2.54
N THR A 156 -0.86 3.89 -3.07
CA THR A 156 0.37 4.22 -2.32
C THR A 156 0.59 5.73 -2.34
N PHE A 157 0.99 6.30 -1.20
CA PHE A 157 1.23 7.73 -1.04
C PHE A 157 2.62 8.08 -0.50
N ALA A 158 3.52 7.09 -0.37
CA ALA A 158 4.95 7.31 -0.17
C ALA A 158 5.63 7.81 -1.46
N ILE A 159 5.17 8.94 -1.95
CA ILE A 159 5.73 9.71 -3.06
C ILE A 159 5.76 11.19 -2.63
N ASP A 160 6.43 12.04 -3.39
CA ASP A 160 6.44 13.47 -3.10
C ASP A 160 5.03 14.09 -3.24
N PRO A 161 4.67 15.08 -2.39
CA PRO A 161 3.34 15.70 -2.40
C PRO A 161 2.89 16.23 -3.78
N PRO A 162 3.74 16.90 -4.59
CA PRO A 162 3.33 17.37 -5.92
C PRO A 162 2.92 16.22 -6.87
N SER A 163 3.70 15.13 -6.91
CA SER A 163 3.37 13.96 -7.72
C SER A 163 2.08 13.28 -7.25
N LEU A 164 1.83 13.28 -5.95
CA LEU A 164 0.59 12.75 -5.38
C LEU A 164 -0.62 13.58 -5.81
N GLU A 165 -0.53 14.91 -5.73
CA GLU A 165 -1.61 15.79 -6.18
C GLU A 165 -1.92 15.61 -7.66
N ASP A 166 -0.89 15.54 -8.51
CA ASP A 166 -1.04 15.31 -9.95
C ASP A 166 -1.74 13.97 -10.22
N GLY A 167 -1.29 12.88 -9.58
CA GLY A 167 -1.90 11.56 -9.72
C GLY A 167 -3.38 11.54 -9.31
N LEU A 168 -3.74 12.18 -8.19
CA LEU A 168 -5.13 12.29 -7.74
C LEU A 168 -5.97 13.16 -8.69
N GLY A 169 -5.38 14.23 -9.23
CA GLY A 169 -6.01 15.09 -10.25
C GLY A 169 -6.36 14.32 -11.52
N ARG A 170 -5.44 13.46 -11.99
CA ARG A 170 -5.67 12.59 -13.16
C ARG A 170 -6.75 11.55 -12.90
N ILE A 171 -6.78 10.93 -11.71
CA ILE A 171 -7.87 10.02 -11.32
C ILE A 171 -9.23 10.73 -11.37
N LYS A 172 -9.31 11.95 -10.82
CA LYS A 172 -10.52 12.78 -10.85
C LYS A 172 -10.96 13.10 -12.28
N ALA A 173 -10.02 13.51 -13.13
CA ALA A 173 -10.30 13.81 -14.54
C ALA A 173 -10.78 12.57 -15.31
N PHE A 174 -10.14 11.42 -15.11
CA PHE A 174 -10.55 10.15 -15.70
C PHE A 174 -11.98 9.78 -15.29
N TYR A 175 -12.28 9.85 -13.99
CA TYR A 175 -13.62 9.59 -13.49
C TYR A 175 -14.67 10.50 -14.14
N GLN A 176 -14.41 11.82 -14.20
CA GLN A 176 -15.31 12.77 -14.83
C GLN A 176 -15.55 12.47 -16.31
N ARG A 177 -14.53 12.05 -17.08
CA ARG A 177 -14.68 11.77 -18.51
C ARG A 177 -15.48 10.49 -18.78
N HIS A 178 -15.22 9.43 -18.04
CA HIS A 178 -15.79 8.10 -18.33
C HIS A 178 -17.14 7.87 -17.68
N MET A 179 -17.38 8.42 -16.48
CA MET A 179 -18.60 8.14 -15.72
C MET A 179 -19.71 9.16 -16.03
N LEU A 180 -19.39 10.41 -16.41
CA LEU A 180 -20.40 11.36 -16.90
C LEU A 180 -20.88 11.03 -18.32
N ARG A 181 -20.03 10.44 -19.17
CA ARG A 181 -20.42 9.99 -20.52
C ARG A 181 -21.41 8.83 -20.42
N ARG A 182 -21.09 7.84 -19.59
CA ARG A 182 -21.94 6.65 -19.40
C ARG A 182 -23.32 7.00 -18.82
N ASN A 183 -23.40 7.95 -17.88
CA ASN A 183 -24.69 8.47 -17.39
C ASN A 183 -25.51 9.20 -18.47
N LYS A 184 -24.87 9.88 -19.43
CA LYS A 184 -25.59 10.51 -20.56
C LYS A 184 -26.10 9.48 -21.55
N ASP A 185 -25.30 8.47 -21.85
CA ASP A 185 -25.67 7.39 -22.77
C ASP A 185 -26.86 6.59 -22.19
N PHE A 186 -26.87 6.33 -20.88
CA PHE A 186 -27.99 5.69 -20.18
C PHE A 186 -29.29 6.51 -20.22
N ILE A 187 -29.20 7.84 -20.07
CA ILE A 187 -30.36 8.73 -20.21
C ILE A 187 -30.84 8.77 -21.66
N SER A 188 -29.94 8.87 -22.65
CA SER A 188 -30.34 8.83 -24.05
C SER A 188 -30.95 7.50 -24.46
N ASP A 189 -30.47 6.39 -23.92
CA ASP A 189 -31.02 5.05 -24.19
C ASP A 189 -32.39 4.86 -23.54
N GLN A 190 -32.64 5.42 -22.34
CA GLN A 190 -34.00 5.47 -21.76
C GLN A 190 -34.98 6.31 -22.58
N PHE A 191 -34.52 7.43 -23.15
CA PHE A 191 -35.38 8.28 -23.98
C PHE A 191 -35.59 7.72 -25.40
N ASN A 192 -34.64 6.95 -25.93
CA ASN A 192 -34.76 6.29 -27.24
C ASN A 192 -35.44 4.91 -27.18
N ALA A 193 -35.64 4.35 -25.99
CA ALA A 193 -36.40 3.12 -25.76
C ALA A 193 -37.90 3.36 -25.51
N CYS A 194 -38.38 4.60 -25.68
CA CYS A 194 -39.80 4.98 -25.59
C CYS A 194 -40.38 5.29 -26.96
#